data_AF-A0A914P4Z5-F1
#
_entry.id   AF-A0A914P4Z5-F1
#
_cell.length_a   1.000
_cell.length_b   1.000
_cell.length_c   1.000
_cell.angle_alpha   90.00
_cell.angle_beta   90.00
_cell.angle_gamma   90.00
#
_symmetry.space_group_name_H-M   'P 1'
#
loop_
_entity.id
_entity.type
_entity.pdbx_description
1 polymer ?
#
loop_
_entity_poly.entity_id
_entity_poly.type
_entity_poly.pdbx_seq_one_letter_code
_entity_poly.pdbx_strand_id
1 'polypeptide(L)'
;VCPYPPTDVSKITVQELKHPDNPRVPYPRDLQVCSNNQICAVVPGSFKCRALLEDLDLDKFVNVSVRSVTSDGLTSPDAACTLAVGSESPVAPQHVRVNNLTPTSTQLSWYPSNSNTEHIILLNAIKVGVCPPAVFQVQINGLTPSTIYRLSVRTKHPRAVLEKRPVERCVDFKTLPKIGLPDPPLEVRAENGPQPGTLLVSWKPNSSQPRPPSRAAVQSYLVYADGRCIAEIPGSTADHVLLRLSDFADDPPMFITVRTKTKEGNVSADSKVVRVPRSGNGTT
;
A
#
# COMPACT_ATOMS: atom_id res chain seq x y z
N VAL A 1 4.41 16.79 3.48
CA VAL A 1 3.14 16.32 4.09
C VAL A 1 2.45 15.42 3.08
N CYS A 2 2.09 14.19 3.45
CA CYS A 2 1.40 13.26 2.56
C CYS A 2 0.00 13.83 2.26
N PRO A 3 -0.39 14.05 0.99
CA PRO A 3 -1.67 14.68 0.67
C PRO A 3 -2.87 13.73 0.84
N TYR A 4 -2.63 12.46 1.19
CA TYR A 4 -3.66 11.45 1.36
C TYR A 4 -4.16 11.42 2.81
N PRO A 5 -5.46 11.17 3.04
CA PRO A 5 -6.00 11.05 4.38
C PRO A 5 -5.27 9.94 5.17
N PRO A 6 -5.15 10.07 6.50
CA PRO A 6 -4.55 9.05 7.32
C PRO A 6 -5.22 7.70 7.05
N THR A 7 -4.40 6.70 6.75
CA THR A 7 -4.89 5.37 6.40
C THR A 7 -4.69 4.45 7.59
N ASP A 8 -5.77 3.84 8.07
CA ASP A 8 -5.69 2.71 8.99
C ASP A 8 -5.02 1.53 8.28
N VAL A 9 -3.76 1.30 8.61
CA VAL A 9 -2.96 0.19 8.05
C VAL A 9 -3.06 -1.10 8.86
N SER A 10 -3.87 -1.15 9.92
CA SER A 10 -3.97 -2.33 10.80
C SER A 10 -4.43 -3.60 10.07
N LYS A 11 -5.21 -3.43 8.99
CA LYS A 11 -5.72 -4.52 8.14
C LYS A 11 -4.83 -4.82 6.93
N ILE A 12 -3.80 -4.00 6.70
CA ILE A 12 -2.93 -4.14 5.54
C ILE A 12 -1.98 -5.30 5.76
N THR A 13 -1.95 -6.23 4.82
CA THR A 13 -0.98 -7.32 4.79
C THR A 13 -0.16 -7.25 3.51
N VAL A 14 1.13 -7.54 3.65
CA VAL A 14 2.07 -7.65 2.55
C VAL A 14 2.47 -9.11 2.43
N GLN A 15 2.16 -9.72 1.30
CA GLN A 15 2.47 -11.12 1.03
C GLN A 15 3.42 -11.22 -0.16
N GLU A 16 4.55 -11.89 0.02
CA GLU A 16 5.47 -12.17 -1.09
C GLU A 16 4.81 -13.02 -2.16
N LEU A 17 4.94 -12.61 -3.42
CA LEU A 17 4.52 -13.43 -4.56
C LEU A 17 5.70 -14.30 -4.99
N LYS A 18 5.72 -15.52 -4.47
CA LYS A 18 6.62 -16.57 -4.94
C LYS A 18 6.03 -17.15 -6.22
N HIS A 19 6.82 -17.25 -7.29
CA HIS A 19 6.39 -17.97 -8.48
C HIS A 19 6.28 -19.46 -8.12
N PRO A 20 5.08 -20.04 -8.06
CA PRO A 20 4.89 -21.44 -7.62
C PRO A 20 5.41 -22.43 -8.67
N ASP A 21 5.45 -22.01 -9.95
CA ASP A 21 5.78 -22.88 -11.08
C ASP A 21 7.22 -22.75 -11.60
N ASN A 22 8.07 -21.95 -10.95
CA ASN A 22 9.49 -21.95 -11.27
C ASN A 22 10.20 -22.88 -10.29
N PRO A 23 10.54 -24.13 -10.68
CA PRO A 23 11.35 -24.97 -9.82
C PRO A 23 12.61 -24.18 -9.45
N ARG A 24 12.98 -24.17 -8.17
CA ARG A 24 14.35 -23.79 -7.79
C ARG A 24 15.23 -24.79 -8.50
N VAL A 25 15.76 -24.44 -9.67
CA VAL A 25 16.58 -25.35 -10.44
C VAL A 25 17.93 -25.40 -9.74
N PRO A 26 18.27 -26.50 -9.05
CA PRO A 26 19.54 -26.57 -8.32
C PRO A 26 20.73 -26.52 -9.29
N TYR A 27 20.50 -26.86 -10.56
CA TYR A 27 21.48 -26.86 -11.64
C TYR A 27 20.86 -26.26 -12.91
N PRO A 28 20.89 -24.93 -13.10
CA PRO A 28 20.45 -24.34 -14.36
C PRO A 28 21.30 -24.91 -15.51
N ARG A 29 20.70 -25.05 -16.70
CA ARG A 29 21.43 -25.46 -17.92
C ARG A 29 22.53 -24.47 -18.23
N ASP A 30 22.19 -23.19 -18.18
CA ASP A 30 23.10 -22.07 -18.38
C ASP A 30 22.63 -20.84 -17.59
N LEU A 31 23.55 -19.90 -17.37
CA LEU A 31 23.30 -18.58 -16.81
C LEU A 31 23.49 -17.55 -17.91
N GLN A 32 22.48 -16.73 -18.16
CA GLN A 32 22.57 -15.61 -19.08
C GLN A 32 22.91 -14.35 -18.29
N VAL A 33 24.04 -13.72 -18.60
CA VAL A 33 24.43 -12.43 -18.02
C VAL A 33 23.98 -11.34 -18.99
N CYS A 34 23.16 -10.42 -18.48
CA CYS A 34 22.54 -9.39 -19.28
C CYS A 34 23.00 -7.99 -18.84
N SER A 35 23.14 -7.09 -19.81
CA SER A 35 23.30 -5.65 -19.61
C SER A 35 22.08 -4.95 -20.20
N ASN A 36 21.32 -4.21 -19.39
CA ASN A 36 20.09 -3.52 -19.82
C ASN A 36 19.14 -4.44 -20.63
N ASN A 37 18.93 -5.66 -20.13
CA ASN A 37 18.13 -6.75 -20.72
C ASN A 37 18.67 -7.39 -22.01
N GLN A 38 19.84 -6.98 -22.51
CA GLN A 38 20.53 -7.64 -23.62
C GLN A 38 21.51 -8.68 -23.10
N ILE A 39 21.52 -9.88 -23.69
CA ILE A 39 22.45 -10.95 -23.30
C ILE A 39 23.85 -10.57 -23.79
N CYS A 40 24.80 -10.49 -22.86
CA CYS A 40 26.20 -10.18 -23.14
C CYS A 40 27.10 -11.40 -22.99
N ALA A 41 26.74 -12.33 -22.11
CA ALA A 41 27.47 -13.58 -21.92
C ALA A 41 26.53 -14.71 -21.52
N VAL A 42 26.96 -15.94 -21.82
CA VAL A 42 26.28 -17.17 -21.39
C VAL A 42 27.31 -18.06 -20.70
N VAL A 43 27.04 -18.43 -19.46
CA VAL A 43 27.90 -19.30 -18.65
C VAL A 43 27.21 -20.66 -18.48
N PRO A 44 27.74 -21.76 -19.03
CA PRO A 44 27.14 -23.07 -18.84
C PRO A 44 27.05 -23.44 -17.35
N GLY A 45 25.99 -24.13 -16.93
CA GLY A 45 25.75 -24.45 -15.52
C GLY A 45 26.80 -25.37 -14.87
N SER A 46 27.60 -26.06 -15.68
CA SER A 46 28.74 -26.88 -15.23
C SER A 46 30.01 -26.07 -14.95
N PHE A 47 30.05 -24.78 -15.32
CA PHE A 47 31.21 -23.92 -15.18
C PHE A 47 31.13 -23.11 -13.89
N LYS A 48 32.26 -22.48 -13.50
CA LYS A 48 32.25 -21.49 -12.42
C LYS A 48 31.36 -20.31 -12.83
N CYS A 49 30.47 -19.88 -11.94
CA CYS A 49 29.55 -18.76 -12.16
C CYS A 49 30.29 -17.40 -12.19
N ARG A 50 31.03 -17.15 -13.26
CA ARG A 50 31.79 -15.92 -13.51
C ARG A 50 31.69 -15.54 -14.98
N ALA A 51 31.57 -14.26 -15.26
CA ALA A 51 31.65 -13.68 -16.58
C ALA A 51 32.40 -12.35 -16.50
N LEU A 52 33.14 -12.01 -17.57
CA LEU A 52 33.72 -10.69 -17.77
C LEU A 52 32.82 -9.94 -18.74
N LEU A 53 32.39 -8.74 -18.36
CA LEU A 53 31.67 -7.83 -19.25
C LEU A 53 32.62 -6.71 -19.63
N GLU A 54 32.88 -6.56 -20.91
CA GLU A 54 33.74 -5.53 -21.48
C GLU A 54 32.88 -4.40 -22.08
N ASP A 55 33.50 -3.24 -22.34
CA ASP A 55 32.88 -2.11 -23.03
C ASP A 55 31.58 -1.55 -22.42
N LEU A 56 31.45 -1.63 -21.09
CA LEU A 56 30.37 -0.97 -20.38
C LEU A 56 30.69 0.52 -20.18
N ASP A 57 29.82 1.40 -20.68
CA ASP A 57 29.83 2.83 -20.35
C ASP A 57 29.40 3.02 -18.88
N LEU A 58 30.38 3.17 -18.00
CA LEU A 58 30.18 3.36 -16.55
C LEU A 58 30.17 4.84 -16.12
N ASP A 59 30.29 5.78 -17.06
CA ASP A 59 29.99 7.18 -16.79
C ASP A 59 28.50 7.32 -16.48
N LYS A 60 27.67 6.55 -17.19
CA LYS A 60 26.27 6.31 -16.84
C LYS A 60 26.13 5.07 -15.97
N PHE A 61 24.89 4.74 -15.60
CA PHE A 61 24.61 3.46 -14.96
C PHE A 61 24.05 2.43 -15.92
N VAL A 62 24.35 1.17 -15.63
CA VAL A 62 23.89 -0.02 -16.35
C VAL A 62 23.29 -0.98 -15.34
N ASN A 63 22.14 -1.57 -15.67
CA ASN A 63 21.58 -2.68 -14.91
C ASN A 63 22.17 -3.99 -15.43
N VAL A 64 23.00 -4.63 -14.62
CA VAL A 64 23.53 -5.97 -14.89
C VAL A 64 22.66 -6.99 -14.18
N SER A 65 22.13 -7.97 -14.91
CA SER A 65 21.31 -9.05 -14.34
C SER A 65 21.83 -10.43 -14.74
N VAL A 66 21.46 -11.43 -13.96
CA VAL A 66 21.74 -12.84 -14.27
C VAL A 66 20.43 -13.61 -14.28
N ARG A 67 20.17 -14.30 -15.40
CA ARG A 67 19.02 -15.20 -15.54
C ARG A 67 19.48 -16.64 -15.43
N SER A 68 18.82 -17.43 -14.60
CA SER A 68 18.95 -18.89 -14.66
C SER A 68 18.11 -19.42 -15.80
N VAL A 69 18.67 -20.30 -16.63
CA VAL A 69 17.96 -20.96 -17.72
C VAL A 69 17.76 -22.44 -17.40
N THR A 70 16.54 -22.91 -17.50
CA THR A 70 16.17 -24.31 -17.25
C THR A 70 16.41 -25.17 -18.50
N SER A 71 16.34 -26.49 -18.38
CA SER A 71 16.55 -27.41 -19.52
C SER A 71 15.51 -27.22 -20.64
N ASP A 72 14.28 -26.89 -20.26
CA ASP A 72 13.15 -26.52 -21.12
C ASP A 72 13.20 -25.06 -21.63
N GLY A 73 14.24 -24.31 -21.27
CA GLY A 73 14.51 -22.97 -21.81
C GLY A 73 13.77 -21.83 -21.11
N LEU A 74 13.11 -22.08 -19.97
CA LEU A 74 12.51 -21.03 -19.15
C LEU A 74 13.61 -20.21 -18.47
N THR A 75 13.35 -18.92 -18.29
CA THR A 75 14.32 -17.98 -17.69
C THR A 75 13.76 -17.35 -16.43
N SER A 76 14.62 -17.11 -15.44
CA SER A 76 14.25 -16.32 -14.27
C SER A 76 14.11 -14.83 -14.62
N PRO A 77 13.24 -14.07 -13.92
CA PRO A 77 13.13 -12.63 -14.10
C PRO A 77 14.43 -11.90 -13.71
N ASP A 78 14.81 -10.86 -14.48
CA ASP A 78 16.00 -10.04 -14.19
C ASP A 78 15.98 -9.43 -12.79
N ALA A 79 14.81 -8.97 -12.34
CA ALA A 79 14.63 -8.32 -11.04
C ALA A 79 14.95 -9.24 -9.84
N ALA A 80 15.01 -10.56 -10.04
CA ALA A 80 15.40 -11.51 -9.01
C ALA A 80 16.92 -11.51 -8.73
N CYS A 81 17.73 -11.15 -9.72
CA CYS A 81 19.19 -11.12 -9.63
C CYS A 81 19.74 -9.99 -10.52
N THR A 82 19.86 -8.79 -9.95
CA THR A 82 20.29 -7.60 -10.67
C THR A 82 21.05 -6.61 -9.79
N LEU A 83 21.95 -5.86 -10.42
CA LEU A 83 22.77 -4.82 -9.80
C LEU A 83 22.96 -3.66 -10.80
N ALA A 84 22.64 -2.45 -10.34
CA ALA A 84 22.96 -1.22 -11.04
C ALA A 84 24.41 -0.81 -10.73
N VAL A 85 25.25 -0.75 -11.76
CA VAL A 85 26.67 -0.36 -11.67
C VAL A 85 26.92 0.91 -12.47
N GLY A 86 27.96 1.67 -12.12
CA GLY A 86 28.33 2.94 -12.77
C GLY A 86 28.20 4.16 -11.85
N SER A 87 28.77 5.29 -12.29
CA SER A 87 28.92 6.49 -11.47
C SER A 87 27.58 7.10 -11.04
N GLU A 88 26.58 7.02 -11.92
CA GLU A 88 25.23 7.54 -11.68
C GLU A 88 24.25 6.50 -11.12
N SER A 89 24.73 5.32 -10.71
CA SER A 89 23.87 4.20 -10.27
C SER A 89 22.87 4.63 -9.19
N PRO A 90 21.55 4.41 -9.39
CA PRO A 90 20.53 4.80 -8.43
C PRO A 90 20.54 3.85 -7.23
N VAL A 91 20.32 4.41 -6.04
CA VAL A 91 20.09 3.59 -4.84
C VAL A 91 18.61 3.21 -4.73
N ALA A 92 17.69 4.11 -5.10
CA ALA A 92 16.27 3.82 -5.12
C ALA A 92 15.92 2.68 -6.11
N PRO A 93 14.89 1.89 -5.81
CA PRO A 93 14.28 0.99 -6.79
C PRO A 93 13.76 1.74 -8.03
N GLN A 94 13.74 1.03 -9.15
CA GLN A 94 13.28 1.50 -10.45
C GLN A 94 11.92 0.87 -10.78
N HIS A 95 11.18 1.45 -11.74
CA HIS A 95 9.96 0.86 -12.31
C HIS A 95 8.90 0.35 -11.31
N VAL A 96 8.70 1.06 -10.18
CA VAL A 96 7.64 0.76 -9.22
C VAL A 96 6.28 0.91 -9.91
N ARG A 97 5.46 -0.15 -9.86
CA ARG A 97 4.16 -0.21 -10.52
C ARG A 97 3.18 -1.10 -9.75
N VAL A 98 1.89 -0.83 -9.97
CA VAL A 98 0.79 -1.65 -9.46
C VAL A 98 0.09 -2.38 -10.61
N ASN A 99 -0.21 -3.65 -10.40
CA ASN A 99 -0.93 -4.53 -11.33
C ASN A 99 -2.07 -5.25 -10.59
N ASN A 100 -2.93 -5.96 -11.33
CA ASN A 100 -3.99 -6.82 -10.77
C ASN A 100 -4.81 -6.10 -9.68
N LEU A 101 -5.20 -4.86 -9.98
CA LEU A 101 -5.88 -3.99 -9.05
C LEU A 101 -7.31 -4.50 -8.81
N THR A 102 -7.67 -4.65 -7.54
CA THR A 102 -9.02 -5.01 -7.10
C THR A 102 -9.57 -3.92 -6.18
N PRO A 103 -10.82 -4.03 -5.68
CA PRO A 103 -11.31 -3.11 -4.67
C PRO A 103 -10.55 -3.16 -3.35
N THR A 104 -9.94 -4.29 -2.99
CA THR A 104 -9.33 -4.50 -1.66
C THR A 104 -7.89 -4.98 -1.69
N SER A 105 -7.29 -5.08 -2.87
CA SER A 105 -5.92 -5.56 -3.04
C SER A 105 -5.29 -5.09 -4.35
N THR A 106 -3.96 -5.18 -4.43
CA THR A 106 -3.20 -4.96 -5.66
C THR A 106 -1.86 -5.70 -5.59
N GLN A 107 -1.28 -6.03 -6.74
CA GLN A 107 0.09 -6.50 -6.83
C GLN A 107 1.03 -5.30 -7.00
N LEU A 108 1.98 -5.13 -6.09
CA LEU A 108 3.07 -4.17 -6.20
C LEU A 108 4.31 -4.88 -6.77
N SER A 109 4.94 -4.31 -7.80
CA SER A 109 6.21 -4.79 -8.34
C SER A 109 7.19 -3.65 -8.60
N TRP A 110 8.48 -3.94 -8.52
CA TRP A 110 9.57 -3.00 -8.77
C TRP A 110 10.77 -3.70 -9.39
N TYR A 111 11.71 -2.92 -9.92
CA TYR A 111 13.01 -3.39 -10.36
C TYR A 111 14.08 -2.91 -9.37
N PRO A 112 14.73 -3.79 -8.59
CA PRO A 112 15.69 -3.35 -7.59
C PRO A 112 16.98 -2.86 -8.25
N SER A 113 17.60 -1.83 -7.70
CA SER A 113 18.95 -1.41 -8.12
C SER A 113 20.04 -2.31 -7.53
N ASN A 114 19.72 -3.07 -6.49
CA ASN A 114 20.55 -4.15 -5.97
C ASN A 114 19.65 -5.21 -5.33
N SER A 115 19.51 -6.36 -5.98
CA SER A 115 18.67 -7.46 -5.50
C SER A 115 19.17 -8.10 -4.20
N ASN A 116 20.40 -7.82 -3.76
CA ASN A 116 20.91 -8.29 -2.47
C ASN A 116 20.42 -7.46 -1.27
N THR A 117 19.63 -6.41 -1.50
CA THR A 117 19.15 -5.52 -0.44
C THR A 117 17.71 -5.81 -0.04
N GLU A 118 17.42 -5.61 1.25
CA GLU A 118 16.05 -5.57 1.75
C GLU A 118 15.32 -4.32 1.23
N HIS A 119 14.01 -4.45 1.07
CA HIS A 119 13.13 -3.35 0.68
C HIS A 119 12.04 -3.12 1.72
N ILE A 120 11.70 -1.86 1.98
CA ILE A 120 10.60 -1.46 2.86
C ILE A 120 9.44 -1.02 1.97
N ILE A 121 8.25 -1.55 2.26
CA ILE A 121 7.01 -1.16 1.59
C ILE A 121 6.30 -0.14 2.47
N LEU A 122 5.95 1.01 1.90
CA LEU A 122 5.19 2.05 2.56
C LEU A 122 3.88 2.31 1.83
N LEU A 123 2.79 2.44 2.58
CA LEU A 123 1.47 2.88 2.10
C LEU A 123 1.17 4.23 2.73
N ASN A 124 0.98 5.27 1.91
CA ASN A 124 0.76 6.66 2.36
C ASN A 124 1.84 7.13 3.36
N ALA A 125 3.11 6.77 3.09
CA ALA A 125 4.28 7.01 3.94
C ALA A 125 4.34 6.22 5.27
N ILE A 126 3.40 5.33 5.53
CA ILE A 126 3.43 4.43 6.69
C ILE A 126 4.02 3.08 6.26
N LYS A 127 5.00 2.58 7.01
CA LYS A 127 5.59 1.26 6.78
C LYS A 127 4.54 0.16 6.98
N VAL A 128 4.34 -0.68 5.96
CA VAL A 128 3.40 -1.82 5.98
C VAL A 128 4.08 -3.17 5.80
N GLY A 129 5.34 -3.20 5.36
CA GLY A 129 6.08 -4.46 5.20
C GLY A 129 7.58 -4.27 4.99
N VAL A 130 8.32 -5.37 5.14
CA VAL A 130 9.74 -5.49 4.77
C VAL A 130 9.88 -6.75 3.93
N CYS A 131 10.58 -6.63 2.82
CA CYS A 131 10.86 -7.72 1.89
C CYS A 131 12.35 -8.09 1.98
N PRO A 132 12.68 -9.38 2.09
CA PRO A 132 14.06 -9.86 2.06
C PRO A 132 14.70 -9.64 0.68
N PRO A 133 16.02 -9.88 0.55
CA PRO A 133 16.70 -9.88 -0.73
C PRO A 133 16.03 -10.78 -1.78
N ALA A 134 16.22 -10.44 -3.05
CA ALA A 134 15.65 -11.07 -4.25
C ALA A 134 14.12 -10.98 -4.41
N VAL A 135 13.38 -10.45 -3.43
CA VAL A 135 11.96 -10.13 -3.60
C VAL A 135 11.81 -8.81 -4.34
N PHE A 136 11.02 -8.84 -5.42
CA PHE A 136 10.74 -7.67 -6.27
C PHE A 136 9.24 -7.48 -6.57
N GLN A 137 8.39 -8.33 -5.99
CA GLN A 137 6.94 -8.27 -6.13
C GLN A 137 6.22 -8.82 -4.90
N VAL A 138 5.12 -8.17 -4.53
CA VAL A 138 4.27 -8.53 -3.39
C VAL A 138 2.81 -8.27 -3.70
N GLN A 139 1.94 -8.99 -3.01
CA GLN A 139 0.52 -8.70 -2.93
C GLN A 139 0.26 -7.81 -1.72
N ILE A 140 -0.44 -6.71 -1.94
CA ILE A 140 -0.96 -5.82 -0.88
C ILE A 140 -2.45 -6.13 -0.72
N ASN A 141 -2.87 -6.52 0.47
CA ASN A 141 -4.28 -6.79 0.79
C ASN A 141 -4.81 -5.84 1.86
N GLY A 142 -6.12 -5.84 2.08
CA GLY A 142 -6.78 -5.04 3.12
C GLY A 142 -7.02 -3.57 2.74
N LEU A 143 -6.90 -3.23 1.46
CA LEU A 143 -7.19 -1.89 0.97
C LEU A 143 -8.69 -1.58 1.06
N THR A 144 -9.05 -0.31 1.14
CA THR A 144 -10.43 0.15 1.06
C THR A 144 -10.82 0.37 -0.41
N PRO A 145 -12.01 -0.07 -0.85
CA PRO A 145 -12.54 0.21 -2.20
C PRO A 145 -12.65 1.70 -2.52
N SER A 146 -12.59 2.05 -3.80
CA SER A 146 -12.71 3.43 -4.30
C SER A 146 -11.79 4.46 -3.64
N THR A 147 -10.66 4.04 -3.07
CA THR A 147 -9.75 4.87 -2.26
C THR A 147 -8.45 5.10 -2.99
N ILE A 148 -7.93 6.33 -2.91
CA ILE A 148 -6.63 6.69 -3.51
C ILE A 148 -5.52 6.40 -2.50
N TYR A 149 -4.49 5.71 -2.97
CA TYR A 149 -3.31 5.34 -2.19
C TYR A 149 -2.03 5.71 -2.93
N ARG A 150 -0.97 5.98 -2.16
CA ARG A 150 0.42 6.01 -2.61
C ARG A 150 1.17 4.82 -2.04
N LEU A 151 1.65 3.95 -2.92
CA LEU A 151 2.59 2.90 -2.54
C LEU A 151 4.01 3.35 -2.85
N SER A 152 4.92 3.05 -1.94
CA SER A 152 6.34 3.34 -2.09
C SER A 152 7.20 2.13 -1.76
N VAL A 153 8.30 1.99 -2.49
CA VAL A 153 9.35 1.00 -2.22
C VAL A 153 10.64 1.75 -1.91
N ARG A 154 11.20 1.51 -0.73
CA ARG A 154 12.46 2.11 -0.26
C ARG A 154 13.50 1.04 -0.03
N THR A 155 14.73 1.22 -0.50
CA THR A 155 15.82 0.28 -0.23
C THR A 155 16.41 0.48 1.17
N LYS A 156 16.95 -0.59 1.76
CA LYS A 156 17.82 -0.55 2.96
C LYS A 156 19.31 -0.67 2.62
N HIS A 157 19.71 -0.40 1.37
CA HIS A 157 21.12 -0.41 0.98
C HIS A 157 21.96 0.49 1.92
N PRO A 158 23.17 0.09 2.38
CA PRO A 158 23.99 0.91 3.27
C PRO A 158 24.28 2.33 2.74
N ARG A 159 24.55 2.44 1.43
CA ARG A 159 24.70 3.74 0.72
C ARG A 159 23.47 4.66 0.82
N ALA A 160 22.28 4.17 1.15
CA ALA A 160 21.08 4.98 1.23
C ALA A 160 21.18 6.13 2.24
N VAL A 161 21.97 5.96 3.32
CA VAL A 161 22.19 7.01 4.33
C VAL A 161 23.07 8.15 3.81
N LEU A 162 23.91 7.87 2.81
CA LEU A 162 24.84 8.82 2.21
C LEU A 162 24.25 9.53 0.99
N GLU A 163 23.08 9.10 0.53
CA GLU A 163 22.55 9.49 -0.76
C GLU A 163 21.78 10.82 -0.64
N LYS A 164 22.15 11.80 -1.48
CA LYS A 164 21.39 13.06 -1.61
C LYS A 164 20.14 12.90 -2.46
N ARG A 165 20.14 11.91 -3.37
CA ARG A 165 19.00 11.57 -4.24
C ARG A 165 17.96 10.79 -3.44
N PRO A 166 16.67 10.80 -3.85
CA PRO A 166 15.67 9.94 -3.24
C PRO A 166 16.09 8.48 -3.26
N VAL A 167 15.90 7.78 -2.14
CA VAL A 167 16.15 6.32 -1.97
C VAL A 167 14.88 5.48 -2.04
N GLU A 168 13.80 6.13 -2.46
CA GLU A 168 12.44 5.61 -2.54
C GLU A 168 11.84 5.96 -3.90
N ARG A 169 11.01 5.06 -4.42
CA ARG A 169 10.16 5.34 -5.58
C ARG A 169 8.72 4.98 -5.26
N CYS A 170 7.79 5.81 -5.74
CA CYS A 170 6.37 5.69 -5.42
C CYS A 170 5.48 5.64 -6.66
N VAL A 171 4.27 5.12 -6.47
CA VAL A 171 3.20 5.07 -7.46
C VAL A 171 1.87 5.37 -6.77
N ASP A 172 1.07 6.22 -7.41
CA ASP A 172 -0.28 6.56 -6.97
C ASP A 172 -1.30 5.75 -7.75
N PHE A 173 -2.33 5.25 -7.06
CA PHE A 173 -3.40 4.48 -7.68
C PHE A 173 -4.71 4.63 -6.90
N LYS A 174 -5.82 4.30 -7.54
CA LYS A 174 -7.14 4.28 -6.90
C LYS A 174 -7.70 2.87 -6.98
N THR A 175 -8.06 2.26 -5.86
CA THR A 175 -8.72 0.94 -5.85
C THR A 175 -10.04 0.96 -6.60
N LEU A 176 -10.43 -0.20 -7.13
CA LEU A 176 -11.69 -0.31 -7.86
C LEU A 176 -12.89 -0.14 -6.91
N PRO A 177 -14.04 0.30 -7.43
CA PRO A 177 -15.30 0.19 -6.70
C PRO A 177 -15.64 -1.28 -6.44
N LYS A 178 -16.11 -1.59 -5.24
CA LYS A 178 -16.68 -2.91 -4.94
C LYS A 178 -18.20 -2.84 -5.17
N ILE A 179 -18.68 -3.60 -6.16
CA ILE A 179 -20.11 -3.74 -6.44
C ILE A 179 -20.77 -4.38 -5.22
N GLY A 180 -21.91 -3.83 -4.78
CA GLY A 180 -22.66 -4.35 -3.63
C GLY A 180 -22.14 -3.91 -2.26
N LEU A 181 -21.24 -2.91 -2.18
CA LEU A 181 -21.00 -2.21 -0.91
C LEU A 181 -22.24 -1.40 -0.50
N PRO A 182 -22.47 -1.23 0.82
CA PRO A 182 -23.44 -0.26 1.27
C PRO A 182 -22.98 1.16 0.92
N ASP A 183 -23.93 2.07 0.78
CA ASP A 183 -23.68 3.50 0.67
C ASP A 183 -23.32 4.07 2.05
N PRO A 184 -22.44 5.09 2.12
CA PRO A 184 -22.22 5.82 3.37
C PRO A 184 -23.51 6.52 3.85
N PRO A 185 -23.62 6.83 5.15
CA PRO A 185 -24.75 7.61 5.64
C PRO A 185 -24.69 9.04 5.09
N LEU A 186 -25.86 9.66 4.99
CA LEU A 186 -26.03 10.99 4.41
C LEU A 186 -25.98 12.07 5.49
N GLU A 187 -25.76 13.33 5.09
CA GLU A 187 -25.90 14.50 5.96
C GLU A 187 -25.13 14.39 7.29
N VAL A 188 -23.92 13.82 7.26
CA VAL A 188 -23.06 13.73 8.44
C VAL A 188 -22.74 15.14 8.94
N ARG A 189 -22.86 15.35 10.25
CA ARG A 189 -22.59 16.62 10.96
C ARG A 189 -21.86 16.33 12.27
N ALA A 190 -21.11 17.33 12.73
CA ALA A 190 -20.42 17.31 14.01
C ALA A 190 -20.71 18.63 14.72
N GLU A 191 -21.26 18.56 15.92
CA GLU A 191 -21.70 19.71 16.72
C GLU A 191 -21.22 19.54 18.16
N ASN A 192 -21.03 20.65 18.89
CA ASN A 192 -20.72 20.57 20.31
C ASN A 192 -21.86 19.83 21.02
N GLY A 193 -21.50 18.84 21.83
CA GLY A 193 -22.47 18.06 22.60
C GLY A 193 -23.08 18.88 23.75
N PRO A 194 -24.11 18.33 24.42
CA PRO A 194 -24.85 19.03 25.46
C PRO A 194 -24.01 19.31 26.72
N GLN A 195 -22.91 18.58 26.92
CA GLN A 195 -21.98 18.76 28.05
C GLN A 195 -20.64 19.33 27.56
N PRO A 196 -19.98 20.19 28.35
CA PRO A 196 -18.62 20.65 28.04
C PRO A 196 -17.68 19.47 27.79
N GLY A 197 -16.88 19.54 26.72
CA GLY A 197 -15.96 18.47 26.35
C GLY A 197 -16.61 17.27 25.66
N THR A 198 -17.87 17.37 25.21
CA THR A 198 -18.53 16.33 24.40
C THR A 198 -18.76 16.79 22.96
N LEU A 199 -18.77 15.85 22.03
CA LEU A 199 -19.02 16.07 20.61
C LEU A 199 -20.19 15.18 20.17
N LEU A 200 -21.24 15.79 19.62
CA LEU A 200 -22.35 15.08 18.99
C LEU A 200 -22.04 14.91 17.50
N VAL A 201 -21.94 13.67 17.04
CA VAL A 201 -21.85 13.34 15.62
C VAL A 201 -23.18 12.74 15.20
N SER A 202 -23.83 13.33 14.22
CA SER A 202 -25.14 12.89 13.71
C SER A 202 -25.11 12.66 12.21
N TRP A 203 -26.00 11.80 11.73
CA TRP A 203 -26.12 11.43 10.32
C TRP A 203 -27.52 10.91 10.00
N LYS A 204 -27.83 10.83 8.72
CA LYS A 204 -29.08 10.25 8.22
C LYS A 204 -28.83 8.83 7.69
N PRO A 205 -29.44 7.79 8.29
CA PRO A 205 -29.44 6.44 7.76
C PRO A 205 -29.91 6.40 6.30
N ASN A 206 -29.22 5.63 5.46
CA ASN A 206 -29.61 5.52 4.06
C ASN A 206 -30.80 4.55 3.90
N SER A 207 -31.95 5.09 3.49
CA SER A 207 -33.19 4.33 3.28
C SER A 207 -33.19 3.42 2.06
N SER A 208 -32.25 3.59 1.11
CA SER A 208 -32.10 2.71 -0.05
C SER A 208 -31.48 1.35 0.29
N GLN A 209 -30.91 1.21 1.49
CA GLN A 209 -30.21 0.00 1.90
C GLN A 209 -31.18 -1.17 2.10
N PRO A 210 -30.78 -2.41 1.76
CA PRO A 210 -31.56 -3.60 2.02
C PRO A 210 -31.95 -3.72 3.50
N ARG A 211 -33.14 -4.24 3.79
CA ARG A 211 -33.61 -4.49 5.17
C ARG A 211 -33.34 -5.93 5.59
N PRO A 212 -33.28 -6.23 6.90
CA PRO A 212 -33.27 -7.62 7.38
C PRO A 212 -34.45 -8.41 6.77
N PRO A 213 -34.25 -9.68 6.38
CA PRO A 213 -33.14 -10.58 6.73
C PRO A 213 -31.92 -10.55 5.78
N SER A 214 -31.86 -9.60 4.83
CA SER A 214 -30.73 -9.53 3.88
C SER A 214 -29.37 -9.44 4.59
N ARG A 215 -28.36 -10.16 4.07
CA ARG A 215 -26.96 -10.05 4.53
C ARG A 215 -26.33 -8.71 4.17
N ALA A 216 -26.87 -8.03 3.16
CA ALA A 216 -26.51 -6.66 2.80
C ALA A 216 -27.23 -5.61 3.66
N ALA A 217 -28.08 -6.01 4.61
CA ALA A 217 -28.70 -5.07 5.52
C ALA A 217 -27.68 -4.43 6.45
N VAL A 218 -27.91 -3.14 6.75
CA VAL A 218 -27.08 -2.38 7.71
C VAL A 218 -27.10 -3.07 9.07
N GLN A 219 -25.92 -3.30 9.62
CA GLN A 219 -25.71 -3.84 10.96
C GLN A 219 -25.31 -2.73 11.93
N SER A 220 -24.40 -1.85 11.51
CA SER A 220 -23.82 -0.80 12.35
C SER A 220 -23.24 0.34 11.52
N TYR A 221 -22.88 1.43 12.19
CA TYR A 221 -22.13 2.56 11.64
C TYR A 221 -20.78 2.68 12.32
N LEU A 222 -19.71 2.86 11.54
CA LEU A 222 -18.34 3.05 12.02
C LEU A 222 -17.99 4.53 11.95
N VAL A 223 -17.60 5.13 13.08
CA VAL A 223 -17.21 6.54 13.15
C VAL A 223 -15.69 6.62 13.15
N TYR A 224 -15.16 7.44 12.24
CA TYR A 224 -13.74 7.67 12.08
C TYR A 224 -13.39 9.12 12.44
N ALA A 225 -12.29 9.29 13.18
CA ALA A 225 -11.70 10.57 13.50
C ALA A 225 -10.27 10.61 12.94
N ASP A 226 -9.99 11.58 12.07
CA ASP A 226 -8.72 11.72 11.33
C ASP A 226 -8.20 10.37 10.78
N GLY A 227 -9.11 9.59 10.16
CA GLY A 227 -8.81 8.31 9.54
C GLY A 227 -8.70 7.11 10.48
N ARG A 228 -8.90 7.27 11.80
CA ARG A 228 -8.92 6.17 12.79
C ARG A 228 -10.36 5.83 13.20
N CYS A 229 -10.72 4.54 13.21
CA CYS A 229 -12.03 4.11 13.70
C CYS A 229 -12.08 4.23 15.23
N ILE A 230 -13.02 5.04 15.74
CA ILE A 230 -13.11 5.38 17.17
C ILE A 230 -14.37 4.81 17.84
N ALA A 231 -15.42 4.51 17.08
CA ALA A 231 -16.65 3.91 17.60
C ALA A 231 -17.36 3.06 16.54
N GLU A 232 -18.08 2.03 16.99
CA GLU A 232 -19.03 1.26 16.19
C GLU A 232 -20.41 1.33 16.87
N ILE A 233 -21.40 1.87 16.16
CA ILE A 233 -22.76 2.07 16.69
C ILE A 233 -23.67 1.00 16.07
N PRO A 234 -24.16 0.03 16.85
CA PRO A 234 -25.04 -1.01 16.33
C PRO A 234 -26.44 -0.45 16.04
N GLY A 235 -27.08 -0.98 15.01
CA GLY A 235 -28.46 -0.65 14.62
C GLY A 235 -28.54 -0.02 13.24
N SER A 236 -29.51 -0.48 12.43
CA SER A 236 -29.72 0.04 11.07
C SER A 236 -30.29 1.46 11.04
N THR A 237 -30.98 1.87 12.11
CA THR A 237 -31.62 3.18 12.26
C THR A 237 -30.84 4.14 13.15
N ALA A 238 -29.67 3.73 13.68
CA ALA A 238 -28.86 4.60 14.48
C ALA A 238 -28.42 5.82 13.66
N ASP A 239 -28.58 7.01 14.23
CA ASP A 239 -28.45 8.29 13.55
C ASP A 239 -27.48 9.25 14.26
N HIS A 240 -26.94 8.86 15.42
CA HIS A 240 -25.98 9.68 16.14
C HIS A 240 -25.07 8.88 17.08
N VAL A 241 -23.99 9.53 17.52
CA VAL A 241 -23.17 9.13 18.66
C VAL A 241 -22.73 10.36 19.43
N LEU A 242 -22.63 10.22 20.76
CA LEU A 242 -22.02 11.23 21.63
C LEU A 242 -20.62 10.75 22.04
N LEU A 243 -19.60 11.54 21.69
CA LEU A 243 -18.20 11.25 21.96
C LEU A 243 -17.68 12.16 23.07
N ARG A 244 -16.77 11.67 23.92
CA ARG A 244 -16.05 12.51 24.88
C ARG A 244 -14.72 12.94 24.29
N LEU A 245 -14.46 14.24 24.28
CA LEU A 245 -13.22 14.78 23.71
C LEU A 245 -11.98 14.36 24.51
N SER A 246 -12.14 14.10 25.81
CA SER A 246 -11.09 13.55 26.68
C SER A 246 -10.52 12.21 26.20
N ASP A 247 -11.31 11.45 25.43
CA ASP A 247 -10.89 10.13 24.94
C ASP A 247 -9.87 10.24 23.79
N PHE A 248 -9.65 11.45 23.23
CA PHE A 248 -8.71 11.71 22.14
C PHE A 248 -7.32 12.21 22.58
N ALA A 249 -7.00 12.16 23.87
CA ALA A 249 -5.75 12.71 24.44
C ALA A 249 -5.55 14.21 24.09
N ASP A 250 -4.29 14.69 24.06
CA ASP A 250 -3.96 16.12 23.90
C ASP A 250 -4.24 16.70 22.49
N ASP A 251 -4.61 15.87 21.50
CA ASP A 251 -4.89 16.32 20.13
C ASP A 251 -6.33 16.00 19.72
N PRO A 252 -7.28 16.94 19.90
CA PRO A 252 -8.66 16.73 19.52
C PRO A 252 -8.77 16.59 17.99
N PRO A 253 -9.62 15.67 17.50
CA PRO A 253 -9.64 15.37 16.08
C PRO A 253 -10.10 16.56 15.24
N MET A 254 -9.55 16.66 14.03
CA MET A 254 -9.85 17.73 13.08
C MET A 254 -11.05 17.40 12.19
N PHE A 255 -11.14 16.14 11.77
CA PHE A 255 -12.13 15.68 10.81
C PHE A 255 -12.82 14.39 11.27
N ILE A 256 -14.13 14.31 10.96
CA ILE A 256 -14.97 13.15 11.20
C ILE A 256 -15.51 12.63 9.86
N THR A 257 -15.51 11.31 9.71
CA THR A 257 -16.27 10.57 8.68
C THR A 257 -17.04 9.42 9.30
N VAL A 258 -18.09 8.96 8.64
CA VAL A 258 -18.89 7.82 9.07
C VAL A 258 -19.02 6.84 7.91
N ARG A 259 -18.92 5.54 8.19
CA ARG A 259 -19.11 4.45 7.22
C ARG A 259 -20.24 3.54 7.66
N THR A 260 -20.99 3.01 6.71
CA THR A 260 -22.02 1.99 6.94
C THR A 260 -21.38 0.60 6.92
N LYS A 261 -21.73 -0.28 7.85
CA LYS A 261 -21.30 -1.69 7.89
C LYS A 261 -22.51 -2.62 7.79
N THR A 262 -22.47 -3.58 6.87
CA THR A 262 -23.54 -4.58 6.71
C THR A 262 -23.34 -5.80 7.61
N LYS A 263 -24.38 -6.65 7.71
CA LYS A 263 -24.32 -7.94 8.44
C LYS A 263 -23.25 -8.90 7.91
N GLU A 264 -22.93 -8.81 6.62
CA GLU A 264 -21.84 -9.58 6.00
C GLU A 264 -20.44 -9.02 6.30
N GLY A 265 -20.36 -7.85 6.95
CA GLY A 265 -19.11 -7.17 7.27
C GLY A 265 -18.60 -6.25 6.16
N ASN A 266 -19.37 -6.02 5.09
CA ASN A 266 -19.02 -5.05 4.05
C ASN A 266 -19.13 -3.62 4.61
N VAL A 267 -18.12 -2.79 4.35
CA VAL A 267 -18.04 -1.41 4.83
C VAL A 267 -18.07 -0.46 3.64
N SER A 268 -18.88 0.60 3.71
CA SER A 268 -18.98 1.64 2.68
C SER A 268 -17.67 2.43 2.52
N ALA A 269 -17.60 3.26 1.49
CA ALA A 269 -16.64 4.38 1.46
C ALA A 269 -16.90 5.36 2.63
N ASP A 270 -15.98 6.29 2.86
CA ASP A 270 -16.20 7.41 3.77
C ASP A 270 -17.39 8.27 3.31
N SER A 271 -18.19 8.73 4.26
CA SER A 271 -19.13 9.83 4.04
C SER A 271 -18.39 11.13 3.67
N LYS A 272 -19.16 12.18 3.39
CA LYS A 272 -18.60 13.53 3.26
C LYS A 272 -17.87 13.90 4.55
N VAL A 273 -16.61 14.34 4.42
CA VAL A 273 -15.77 14.77 5.53
C VAL A 273 -16.39 15.99 6.21
N VAL A 274 -16.47 15.95 7.54
CA VAL A 274 -16.96 17.05 8.38
C VAL A 274 -15.87 17.52 9.31
N ARG A 275 -15.74 18.83 9.49
CA ARG A 275 -14.77 19.42 10.41
C ARG A 275 -15.36 19.50 11.81
N VAL A 276 -14.57 19.14 12.82
CA VAL A 276 -14.96 19.26 14.22
C VAL A 276 -15.05 20.75 14.60
N PRO A 277 -16.14 21.20 15.24
CA PRO A 277 -16.24 22.56 15.76
C PRO A 277 -15.15 22.81 16.79
N ARG A 278 -14.37 23.88 16.61
CA ARG A 278 -13.47 24.37 17.65
C ARG A 278 -14.20 25.49 18.38
N SER A 279 -14.36 25.35 19.69
CA SER A 279 -14.73 26.50 20.53
C SER A 279 -13.73 27.60 20.24
N GLY A 280 -14.18 28.68 19.59
CA GLY A 280 -13.35 29.84 19.40
C GLY A 280 -12.95 30.35 20.77
N ASN A 281 -11.65 30.45 21.03
CA ASN A 281 -11.16 31.41 22.03
C ASN A 281 -11.54 32.79 21.50
N GLY A 282 -12.75 33.23 21.85
CA GLY A 282 -13.11 34.64 21.83
C GLY A 282 -12.31 35.30 22.95
N THR A 283 -11.07 35.69 22.64
CA THR A 283 -10.36 36.71 23.40
C THR A 283 -11.08 38.03 23.12
N THR A 284 -11.99 38.40 24.01
CA THR A 284 -12.22 39.80 24.37
C THR A 284 -11.14 40.24 25.34
#